data_AF-A0A167GXD1-F1
#
_entry.id   AF-A0A167GXD1-F1
#
_cell.length_a   1.000
_cell.length_b   1.000
_cell.length_c   1.000
_cell.angle_alpha   90.00
_cell.angle_beta   90.00
_cell.angle_gamma   90.00
#
_symmetry.space_group_name_H-M   'P 1'
#
loop_
_entity.id
_entity.type
_entity.pdbx_description
1 polymer ?
#
loop_
_entity_poly.entity_id
_entity_poly.type
_entity_poly.pdbx_seq_one_letter_code
_entity_poly.pdbx_strand_id
1 'polypeptide(L)'
;MKLLLAIGAVSLVLSAMPTEVKAGTCEIKYLRTACPGKEKISYKKCKGKQRCSKFKEAATAAECREMAVKSCRNKRLTITQSKVITALFDGQQIKASNGSEDFCTVYAKASEEFNKCSG
;
A
#
# COMPACT_ATOMS: atom_id res chain seq x y z
N MET A 1 -35.16 -64.67 13.74
CA MET A 1 -33.76 -64.16 13.65
C MET A 1 -33.83 -62.65 13.49
N LYS A 2 -33.35 -61.91 14.49
CA LYS A 2 -33.33 -60.43 14.51
C LYS A 2 -32.19 -59.94 13.63
N LEU A 3 -32.52 -59.42 12.46
CA LEU A 3 -31.56 -58.73 11.58
C LEU A 3 -31.50 -57.27 12.03
N LEU A 4 -30.55 -56.95 12.90
CA LEU A 4 -30.24 -55.57 13.30
C LEU A 4 -29.49 -54.90 12.15
N LEU A 5 -30.20 -54.07 11.39
CA LEU A 5 -29.62 -53.09 10.47
C LEU A 5 -28.94 -51.99 11.30
N ALA A 6 -27.63 -52.09 11.47
CA ALA A 6 -26.81 -51.03 12.04
C ALA A 6 -26.60 -49.93 10.99
N ILE A 7 -27.41 -48.87 11.05
CA ILE A 7 -27.20 -47.64 10.29
C ILE A 7 -26.08 -46.87 11.00
N GLY A 8 -24.84 -47.07 10.54
CA GLY A 8 -23.69 -46.30 10.98
C GLY A 8 -23.77 -44.88 10.42
N ALA A 9 -24.13 -43.91 11.26
CA ALA A 9 -24.02 -42.49 10.93
C ALA A 9 -22.53 -42.10 10.95
N VAL A 10 -21.87 -42.18 9.78
CA VAL A 10 -20.54 -41.59 9.59
C VAL A 10 -20.72 -40.08 9.48
N SER A 11 -20.70 -39.38 10.61
CA SER A 11 -20.57 -37.92 10.63
C SER A 11 -19.21 -37.53 10.10
N LEU A 12 -19.17 -37.11 8.84
CA LEU A 12 -18.01 -36.50 8.20
C LEU A 12 -17.79 -35.11 8.84
N VAL A 13 -17.01 -35.05 9.93
CA VAL A 13 -16.60 -33.78 10.55
C VAL A 13 -15.58 -33.14 9.61
N LEU A 14 -16.06 -32.21 8.77
CA LEU A 14 -15.22 -31.40 7.90
C LEU A 14 -14.47 -30.38 8.76
N SER A 15 -13.31 -30.78 9.30
CA SER A 15 -12.41 -29.88 10.02
C SER A 15 -11.86 -28.83 9.04
N ALA A 16 -12.48 -27.65 9.02
CA ALA A 16 -11.93 -26.48 8.36
C ALA A 16 -10.62 -26.10 9.06
N MET A 17 -9.49 -26.51 8.48
CA MET A 17 -8.17 -26.07 8.94
C MET A 17 -8.09 -24.55 8.69
N PRO A 18 -7.76 -23.73 9.71
CA PRO A 18 -7.52 -22.31 9.49
C PRO A 18 -6.30 -22.17 8.57
N THR A 19 -6.53 -21.64 7.36
CA THR A 19 -5.42 -21.19 6.52
C THR A 19 -4.87 -19.93 7.18
N GLU A 20 -3.70 -20.05 7.79
CA GLU A 20 -2.93 -18.88 8.22
C GLU A 20 -2.58 -18.07 6.97
N VAL A 21 -3.39 -17.06 6.66
CA VAL A 21 -3.06 -16.08 5.64
C VAL A 21 -1.89 -15.26 6.18
N LYS A 22 -0.67 -15.66 5.84
CA LYS A 22 0.53 -14.90 6.14
C LYS A 22 0.39 -13.53 5.46
N ALA A 23 0.21 -12.48 6.25
CA ALA A 23 0.19 -11.12 5.74
C ALA A 23 1.55 -10.80 5.09
N GLY A 24 1.53 -10.40 3.82
CA GLY A 24 2.71 -9.95 3.09
C GLY A 24 3.18 -8.57 3.57
N THR A 25 4.43 -8.24 3.26
CA THR A 25 5.04 -6.95 3.56
C THR A 25 4.92 -6.00 2.38
N CYS A 26 4.26 -4.87 2.58
CA CYS A 26 4.19 -3.76 1.63
C CYS A 26 5.19 -2.67 2.01
N GLU A 27 6.26 -2.51 1.24
CA GLU A 27 7.20 -1.40 1.36
C GLU A 27 6.79 -0.26 0.43
N ILE A 28 6.37 0.88 0.98
CA ILE A 28 6.07 2.08 0.21
C ILE A 28 7.26 3.02 0.28
N LYS A 29 7.86 3.30 -0.89
CA LYS A 29 9.01 4.19 -1.05
C LYS A 29 8.51 5.58 -1.44
N TYR A 30 8.99 6.57 -0.70
CA TYR A 30 8.67 7.98 -0.91
C TYR A 30 9.89 8.69 -1.47
N LEU A 31 9.72 9.42 -2.55
CA LEU A 31 10.61 10.50 -2.98
C LEU A 31 9.80 11.79 -2.97
N ARG A 32 10.23 12.77 -2.18
CA ARG A 32 9.54 14.06 -2.05
C ARG A 32 10.33 15.15 -2.75
N THR A 33 9.65 16.06 -3.42
CA THR A 33 10.23 17.34 -3.84
C THR A 33 9.55 18.44 -3.04
N ALA A 34 10.35 19.24 -2.32
CA ALA A 34 9.84 20.37 -1.57
C ALA A 34 9.57 21.56 -2.51
N CYS A 35 8.64 22.42 -2.12
CA CYS A 35 8.61 23.78 -2.68
C CYS A 35 9.88 24.54 -2.25
N PRO A 36 10.37 25.50 -3.06
CA PRO A 36 11.57 26.25 -2.74
C PRO A 36 11.55 26.84 -1.33
N GLY A 37 12.60 26.60 -0.55
CA GLY A 37 12.74 27.11 0.82
C GLY A 37 11.92 26.35 1.87
N LYS A 38 11.22 25.26 1.49
CA LYS A 38 10.41 24.43 2.39
C LYS A 38 11.01 23.05 2.65
N GLU A 39 12.26 22.81 2.25
CA GLU A 39 12.95 21.52 2.29
C GLU A 39 12.94 20.91 3.70
N LYS A 40 13.41 21.67 4.69
CA LYS A 40 13.45 21.23 6.11
C LYS A 40 12.08 20.75 6.59
N ILE A 41 11.02 21.48 6.21
CA ILE A 41 9.66 21.19 6.66
C ILE A 41 9.03 20.05 5.84
N SER A 42 9.29 19.98 4.53
CA SER A 42 8.79 18.91 3.65
C SER A 42 9.42 17.56 4.01
N TYR A 43 10.73 17.52 4.19
CA TYR A 43 11.51 16.31 4.45
C TYR A 43 11.41 15.81 5.89
N LYS A 44 10.87 16.61 6.83
CA LYS A 44 10.57 16.15 8.21
C LYS A 44 9.76 14.85 8.25
N LYS A 45 8.89 14.61 7.26
CA LYS A 45 8.10 13.36 7.13
C LYS A 45 8.94 12.12 6.80
N CYS A 46 10.18 12.30 6.37
CA CYS A 46 11.17 11.28 6.06
C CYS A 46 12.44 11.48 6.92
N LYS A 47 12.28 11.88 8.19
CA LYS A 47 13.40 12.11 9.13
C LYS A 47 14.46 13.08 8.58
N GLY A 48 14.02 14.11 7.85
CA GLY A 48 14.90 15.12 7.24
C GLY A 48 15.46 14.73 5.87
N LYS A 49 15.25 13.50 5.40
CA LYS A 49 15.72 13.03 4.10
C LYS A 49 14.67 13.25 3.01
N GLN A 50 15.14 13.44 1.78
CA GLN A 50 14.27 13.53 0.60
C GLN A 50 13.53 12.21 0.31
N ARG A 51 14.21 11.09 0.60
CA ARG A 51 13.71 9.73 0.37
C ARG A 51 13.51 8.98 1.69
N CYS A 52 12.47 8.16 1.77
CA CYS A 52 12.31 7.19 2.85
C CYS A 52 11.40 6.02 2.45
N SER A 53 11.56 4.88 3.10
CA SER A 53 10.63 3.74 3.01
C SER A 53 9.73 3.67 4.23
N LYS A 54 8.50 3.20 4.04
CA LYS A 54 7.57 2.85 5.12
C LYS A 54 7.02 1.47 4.85
N PHE A 55 7.09 0.62 5.86
CA PHE A 55 6.61 -0.74 5.81
C PHE A 55 5.20 -0.80 6.39
N LYS A 56 4.34 -1.56 5.74
CA LYS A 56 2.97 -1.86 6.15
C LYS A 56 2.68 -3.32 5.87
N GLU A 57 1.74 -3.90 6.60
CA GLU A 57 1.20 -5.21 6.27
C GLU A 57 0.16 -5.06 5.16
N ALA A 58 0.11 -6.04 4.26
CA ALA A 58 -0.89 -6.17 3.23
C ALA A 58 -1.17 -7.66 2.98
N ALA A 59 -2.43 -8.06 2.91
CA ALA A 59 -2.78 -9.43 2.56
C ALA A 59 -2.49 -9.76 1.09
N THR A 60 -2.47 -8.75 0.22
CA THR A 60 -2.25 -8.93 -1.22
C THR A 60 -1.48 -7.79 -1.86
N ALA A 61 -0.89 -8.06 -3.04
CA ALA A 61 -0.30 -7.03 -3.88
C ALA A 61 -1.32 -5.93 -4.28
N ALA A 62 -2.60 -6.29 -4.46
CA ALA A 62 -3.65 -5.33 -4.79
C ALA A 62 -3.88 -4.32 -3.65
N GLU A 63 -3.94 -4.81 -2.41
CA GLU A 63 -4.03 -3.95 -1.23
C GLU A 63 -2.80 -3.04 -1.10
N CYS A 64 -1.59 -3.56 -1.35
CA CYS A 64 -0.37 -2.76 -1.38
C CYS A 64 -0.42 -1.64 -2.44
N ARG A 65 -0.95 -1.93 -3.65
CA ARG A 65 -1.19 -0.92 -4.69
C ARG A 65 -2.12 0.19 -4.20
N GLU A 66 -3.24 -0.15 -3.57
CA GLU A 66 -4.16 0.85 -3.03
C GLU A 66 -3.51 1.72 -1.97
N MET A 67 -2.72 1.12 -1.08
CA MET A 67 -1.99 1.86 -0.05
C MET A 67 -0.92 2.79 -0.64
N ALA A 68 -0.27 2.38 -1.73
CA ALA A 68 0.67 3.21 -2.48
C ALA A 68 -0.04 4.42 -3.10
N VAL A 69 -1.17 4.23 -3.78
CA VAL A 69 -1.99 5.34 -4.34
C VAL A 69 -2.46 6.28 -3.22
N LYS A 70 -3.00 5.73 -2.12
CA LYS A 70 -3.44 6.54 -0.96
C LYS A 70 -2.30 7.37 -0.34
N SER A 71 -1.05 6.93 -0.49
CA SER A 71 0.14 7.65 0.01
C SER A 71 0.50 8.91 -0.79
N CYS A 72 -0.04 9.06 -2.00
CA CYS A 72 0.14 10.25 -2.83
C CYS A 72 -0.49 11.49 -2.20
N ARG A 73 -1.63 11.36 -1.50
CA ARG A 73 -2.38 12.47 -0.91
C ARG A 73 -1.50 13.54 -0.27
N ASN A 74 -1.60 14.78 -0.73
CA ASN A 74 -0.87 15.93 -0.23
C ASN A 74 -1.84 16.97 0.34
N LYS A 75 -1.73 17.20 1.65
CA LYS A 75 -2.46 18.27 2.35
C LYS A 75 -1.62 19.51 2.59
N ARG A 76 -0.35 19.53 2.14
CA ARG A 76 0.62 20.60 2.40
C ARG A 76 1.03 21.24 1.09
N LEU A 77 0.04 21.84 0.43
CA LEU A 77 0.09 22.25 -0.97
C LEU A 77 1.26 23.21 -1.26
N THR A 78 1.53 24.14 -0.35
CA THR A 78 2.61 25.14 -0.44
C THR A 78 3.95 24.66 0.12
N ILE A 79 4.07 23.38 0.51
CA ILE A 79 5.28 22.83 1.16
C ILE A 79 5.86 21.68 0.35
N THR A 80 5.01 20.80 -0.18
CA THR A 80 5.44 19.65 -0.98
C THR A 80 5.03 19.88 -2.42
N GLN A 81 6.01 20.13 -3.28
CA GLN A 81 5.80 20.37 -4.71
C GLN A 81 5.33 19.11 -5.42
N SER A 82 6.00 17.98 -5.17
CA SER A 82 5.61 16.69 -5.76
C SER A 82 6.00 15.53 -4.84
N LYS A 83 5.43 14.36 -5.15
CA LYS A 83 5.89 13.07 -4.63
C LYS A 83 5.95 12.08 -5.78
N VAL A 84 6.95 11.23 -5.74
CA VAL A 84 6.98 9.97 -6.47
C VAL A 84 6.82 8.86 -5.45
N ILE A 85 5.84 7.98 -5.68
CA ILE A 85 5.57 6.84 -4.79
C ILE A 85 5.78 5.56 -5.57
N THR A 86 6.72 4.73 -5.14
CA THR A 86 6.87 3.36 -5.65
C THR A 86 6.61 2.36 -4.52
N ALA A 87 6.35 1.10 -4.84
CA ALA A 87 6.09 0.08 -3.83
C ALA A 87 6.67 -1.29 -4.17
N LEU A 88 7.08 -2.02 -3.14
CA LEU A 88 7.38 -3.45 -3.19
C LEU A 88 6.33 -4.22 -2.38
N PHE A 89 5.89 -5.37 -2.89
CA PHE A 89 5.10 -6.35 -2.13
C PHE A 89 5.92 -7.62 -1.98
N ASP A 90 6.21 -8.04 -0.75
CA ASP A 90 7.13 -9.14 -0.42
C ASP A 90 8.48 -9.03 -1.15
N GLY A 91 9.00 -7.81 -1.23
CA GLY A 91 10.26 -7.49 -1.91
C GLY A 91 10.16 -7.38 -3.43
N GLN A 92 9.02 -7.69 -4.05
CA GLN A 92 8.82 -7.61 -5.50
C GLN A 92 8.23 -6.27 -5.92
N GLN A 93 8.82 -5.65 -6.94
CA GLN A 93 8.33 -4.38 -7.49
C GLN A 93 6.93 -4.55 -8.08
N ILE A 94 6.00 -3.69 -7.64
CA ILE A 94 4.65 -3.61 -8.19
C ILE A 94 4.45 -2.28 -8.93
N LYS A 95 3.53 -2.29 -9.90
CA LYS A 95 3.21 -1.15 -10.76
C LYS A 95 1.79 -0.64 -10.52
N ALA A 96 1.57 0.62 -10.86
CA ALA A 96 0.26 1.24 -10.93
C ALA A 96 -0.60 0.65 -12.06
N SER A 97 -1.90 0.96 -12.08
CA SER A 97 -2.84 0.42 -13.08
C SER A 97 -2.53 0.82 -14.52
N ASN A 98 -1.78 1.91 -14.73
CA ASN A 98 -1.31 2.36 -16.05
C ASN A 98 0.09 1.81 -16.42
N GLY A 99 0.65 0.88 -15.64
CA GLY A 99 1.98 0.33 -15.86
C GLY A 99 3.15 1.19 -15.35
N SER A 100 2.88 2.37 -14.77
CA SER A 100 3.90 3.23 -14.14
C SER A 100 4.43 2.62 -12.84
N GLU A 101 5.69 2.87 -12.51
CA GLU A 101 6.23 2.61 -11.17
C GLU A 101 5.81 3.68 -10.16
N ASP A 102 5.54 4.90 -10.63
CA ASP A 102 5.03 5.99 -9.81
C ASP A 102 3.52 5.88 -9.67
N PHE A 103 3.06 5.46 -8.49
CA PHE A 103 1.65 5.37 -8.14
C PHE A 103 0.93 6.71 -8.15
N CYS A 104 1.64 7.84 -8.11
CA CYS A 104 1.01 9.15 -8.18
C CYS A 104 0.54 9.52 -9.59
N THR A 105 0.94 8.79 -10.64
CA THR A 105 0.43 9.01 -12.00
C THR A 105 -1.02 8.57 -12.18
N VAL A 106 -1.54 7.72 -11.28
CA VAL A 106 -2.94 7.26 -11.29
C VAL A 106 -3.77 7.85 -10.13
N TYR A 107 -3.18 8.75 -9.34
CA TYR A 107 -3.87 9.41 -8.25
C TYR A 107 -4.74 10.56 -8.77
N ALA A 108 -6.06 10.41 -8.62
CA ALA A 108 -7.05 11.32 -9.20
C ALA A 108 -6.85 12.81 -8.87
N LYS A 109 -6.32 13.14 -7.69
CA LYS A 109 -6.17 14.53 -7.22
C LYS A 109 -4.76 15.09 -7.40
N ALA A 110 -3.90 14.44 -8.19
CA ALA A 110 -2.51 14.87 -8.33
C ALA A 110 -2.39 16.32 -8.86
N SER A 111 -3.20 16.71 -9.85
CA SER A 111 -3.21 18.07 -10.43
C SER A 111 -3.74 19.14 -9.47
N GLU A 112 -4.62 18.76 -8.56
CA GLU A 112 -5.20 19.63 -7.53
C GLU A 112 -4.23 19.83 -6.36
N GLU A 113 -3.52 18.77 -5.95
CA GLU A 113 -2.78 18.74 -4.70
C GLU A 113 -1.26 19.01 -4.85
N PHE A 114 -0.72 19.00 -6.06
CA PHE A 114 0.72 19.22 -6.32
C PHE A 114 1.00 20.51 -7.10
N ASN A 115 2.27 20.91 -7.06
CA ASN A 115 2.80 22.11 -7.71
C ASN A 115 2.11 23.42 -7.31
N LYS A 116 1.71 23.57 -6.04
CA LYS A 116 1.04 24.77 -5.49
C LYS A 116 2.01 25.60 -4.63
N CYS A 117 3.22 25.86 -5.13
CA CYS A 117 4.30 26.46 -4.34
C CYS A 117 4.19 27.98 -4.12
N SER A 118 3.22 28.64 -4.73
CA SER A 118 3.07 30.10 -4.71
C SER A 118 2.28 30.65 -3.51
N GLY A 119 2.28 29.96 -2.36
CA GLY A 119 1.53 30.39 -1.18
C GLY A 119 2.30 30.26 0.13
#